data_AF-A0A645FJU3-F1
#
_entry.id   AF-A0A645FJU3-F1
#
_cell.length_a   1.000
_cell.length_b   1.000
_cell.length_c   1.000
_cell.angle_alpha   90.00
_cell.angle_beta   90.00
_cell.angle_gamma   90.00
#
_symmetry.space_group_name_H-M   'P 1'
#
loop_
_entity.id
_entity.type
_entity.pdbx_description
1 polymer ?
#
loop_
_entity_poly.entity_id
_entity_poly.type
_entity_poly.pdbx_seq_one_letter_code
_entity_poly.pdbx_strand_id
1 'polypeptide(L)' 'MCSNLKNVCLDKLQEAGECMFTGCQKLKKVNLPELTITGDYMFYMCSKLDTLFVPKLQNKTPEIL' A
#
# COMPACT_ATOMS: atom_id res chain seq x y z
N MET A 1 12.98 -6.72 3.53
CA MET A 1 12.76 -5.48 4.32
C MET A 1 13.29 -4.27 3.58
N CYS A 2 12.43 -3.35 3.14
CA CYS A 2 12.87 -2.11 2.48
C CYS A 2 13.11 -1.03 3.55
N SER A 3 14.31 -0.99 4.10
CA SER A 3 14.66 -0.13 5.23
C SER A 3 14.85 1.35 4.88
N ASN A 4 14.86 1.72 3.60
CA ASN A 4 15.07 3.10 3.14
C ASN A 4 13.98 3.65 2.22
N LEU A 5 13.01 2.83 1.82
CA LEU A 5 11.94 3.27 0.94
C LEU A 5 11.02 4.25 1.68
N LYS A 6 10.89 5.48 1.18
CA LYS A 6 10.09 6.55 1.80
C LYS A 6 8.81 6.85 1.04
N ASN A 7 8.85 6.77 -0.28
CA ASN A 7 7.71 7.07 -1.14
C ASN A 7 7.62 6.00 -2.23
N VAL A 8 6.39 5.62 -2.59
CA VAL A 8 6.08 4.73 -3.71
C VAL A 8 5.13 5.46 -4.65
N CYS A 9 5.45 5.46 -5.94
CA CYS A 9 4.60 5.96 -7.01
C CYS A 9 4.66 4.95 -8.14
N LEU A 10 3.58 4.20 -8.36
CA LEU A 10 3.49 3.22 -9.45
C LEU A 10 2.15 3.42 -10.17
N ASP A 11 2.15 4.33 -11.12
CA ASP A 11 0.93 4.82 -11.77
C ASP A 11 0.20 3.76 -12.59
N LYS A 12 0.87 2.66 -12.94
CA LYS A 12 0.32 1.59 -13.78
C LYS A 12 0.18 0.25 -13.06
N LEU A 13 0.46 0.20 -11.75
CA LEU A 13 0.36 -1.04 -11.00
C LEU A 13 -1.12 -1.39 -10.81
N GLN A 14 -1.57 -2.48 -11.42
CA GLN A 14 -2.95 -2.96 -11.32
C GLN A 14 -3.11 -4.04 -10.24
N GLU A 15 -2.10 -4.88 -10.09
CA GLU A 15 -2.07 -5.99 -9.13
C GLU A 15 -0.81 -5.91 -8.28
N ALA A 16 -0.98 -6.04 -6.97
CA ALA A 16 0.10 -6.15 -6.01
C ALA A 16 0.05 -7.51 -5.32
N GLY A 17 1.20 -8.16 -5.21
CA GLY A 17 1.33 -9.45 -4.52
C GLY A 17 1.25 -9.33 -3.00
N GLU A 18 1.14 -10.48 -2.34
CA GLU A 18 1.18 -10.63 -0.89
C GLU A 18 2.46 -10.00 -0.32
N CYS A 19 2.34 -9.30 0.83
CA CYS A 19 3.46 -8.72 1.56
C CYS A 19 4.40 -7.78 0.77
N MET A 20 3.98 -7.23 -0.37
CA MET A 20 4.85 -6.46 -1.29
C MET A 20 5.61 -5.31 -0.62
N PHE A 21 5.00 -4.63 0.35
CA PHE A 21 5.61 -3.55 1.13
C PHE A 21 5.74 -3.90 2.62
N THR A 22 5.67 -5.17 3.00
CA THR A 22 5.73 -5.57 4.41
C THR A 22 7.02 -5.12 5.09
N GLY A 23 6.87 -4.50 6.26
CA GLY A 23 7.98 -4.04 7.10
C GLY A 23 8.73 -2.83 6.55
N CYS A 24 8.15 -2.08 5.60
CA CYS A 24 8.72 -0.81 5.12
C CYS A 24 8.53 0.31 6.16
N GLN A 25 9.26 0.23 7.27
CA GLN A 25 9.10 1.12 8.43
C GLN A 25 9.45 2.60 8.15
N LYS A 26 10.06 2.92 7.01
CA LYS A 26 10.31 4.31 6.59
C LYS A 26 9.34 4.80 5.50
N LEU A 27 8.46 3.94 4.99
CA LEU A 27 7.50 4.28 3.94
C LEU A 27 6.46 5.23 4.53
N LYS A 28 6.34 6.41 3.93
CA LYS A 28 5.44 7.48 4.35
C LYS A 28 4.29 7.71 3.38
N LYS A 29 4.57 7.62 2.08
CA LYS A 29 3.59 7.96 1.04
C LYS A 29 3.54 6.87 -0.03
N VAL A 30 2.33 6.50 -0.41
CA VAL A 30 2.07 5.50 -1.45
C VAL A 30 1.01 6.07 -2.40
N ASN A 31 1.34 6.11 -3.69
CA ASN A 31 0.46 6.54 -4.78
C ASN A 31 0.35 5.42 -5.82
N LEU A 32 -0.81 4.76 -5.86
CA LEU A 32 -1.11 3.61 -6.71
C LEU A 32 -2.51 3.81 -7.35
N PRO A 33 -2.65 4.76 -8.30
CA PRO A 33 -3.94 5.18 -8.86
C PRO A 33 -4.69 4.06 -9.60
N GLU A 34 -3.97 3.14 -10.21
CA GLU A 34 -4.52 2.07 -11.05
C GLU A 34 -4.70 0.74 -10.32
N LEU A 35 -4.38 0.68 -9.02
CA LEU A 35 -4.40 -0.55 -8.24
C LEU A 35 -5.83 -1.01 -8.00
N THR A 36 -6.13 -2.25 -8.40
CA THR A 36 -7.45 -2.88 -8.25
C THR A 36 -7.40 -4.17 -7.44
N ILE A 37 -6.26 -4.86 -7.44
CA ILE A 37 -6.07 -6.14 -6.75
C ILE A 37 -4.88 -6.02 -5.79
N THR A 38 -5.10 -6.40 -4.53
CA THR A 38 -4.04 -6.44 -3.50
C THR A 38 -3.99 -7.82 -2.86
N GLY A 39 -2.79 -8.37 -2.75
CA GLY A 39 -2.52 -9.52 -1.89
C GLY A 39 -2.60 -9.16 -0.41
N ASP A 40 -2.69 -10.20 0.42
CA ASP A 40 -2.79 -10.05 1.87
C ASP A 40 -1.56 -9.35 2.45
N TYR A 41 -1.77 -8.61 3.54
CA TYR A 41 -0.70 -7.96 4.31
C TYR A 41 0.22 -7.04 3.48
N MET A 42 -0.21 -6.54 2.32
CA MET A 42 0.61 -5.74 1.41
C MET A 42 1.37 -4.59 2.09
N PHE A 43 0.78 -3.93 3.09
CA PHE A 43 1.40 -2.85 3.88
C PHE A 43 1.59 -3.21 5.37
N TYR A 44 1.66 -4.50 5.70
CA TYR A 44 1.82 -4.94 7.08
C TYR A 44 3.13 -4.40 7.69
N MET A 45 3.10 -3.96 8.95
CA MET A 45 4.25 -3.38 9.66
C MET A 45 4.87 -2.12 8.97
N CYS A 46 4.12 -1.42 8.10
CA CYS A 46 4.48 -0.10 7.59
C CYS A 46 4.14 1.01 8.60
N SER A 47 4.83 1.01 9.74
CA SER A 47 4.50 1.86 10.91
C SER A 47 4.58 3.38 10.70
N LYS A 48 5.13 3.85 9.57
CA LYS A 48 5.22 5.28 9.23
C LYS A 48 4.38 5.69 8.03
N LEU A 49 3.54 4.79 7.51
CA LEU A 49 2.69 5.08 6.36
C LEU A 49 1.62 6.10 6.77
N ASP A 50 1.69 7.29 6.16
CA ASP A 50 0.89 8.46 6.50
C ASP A 50 -0.11 8.79 5.38
N THR A 51 0.29 8.57 4.12
CA THR A 51 -0.57 8.80 2.95
C THR A 51 -0.63 7.56 2.08
N LEU A 52 -1.84 7.06 1.84
CA LEU A 52 -2.11 5.97 0.90
C LEU A 52 -3.19 6.43 -0.10
N PHE A 53 -2.84 6.50 -1.38
CA PHE A 53 -3.75 6.84 -2.46
C PHE A 53 -3.97 5.64 -3.39
N VAL A 54 -5.15 5.03 -3.30
CA VAL A 54 -5.57 3.81 -4.00
C VAL A 54 -7.05 3.93 -4.47
N PRO A 55 -7.39 4.89 -5.33
CA PRO A 55 -8.78 5.25 -5.66
C PRO A 55 -9.58 4.14 -6.36
N LYS A 56 -8.92 3.20 -7.05
CA LYS A 56 -9.57 2.07 -7.73
C LYS A 56 -9.64 0.80 -6.90
N LEU A 57 -8.97 0.78 -5.74
CA LEU A 57 -9.04 -0.35 -4.83
C LEU A 57 -10.40 -0.29 -4.13
N GLN A 58 -11.33 -1.12 -4.59
CA GLN A 58 -12.67 -1.16 -4.04
C GLN A 58 -12.62 -1.84 -2.67
N ASN A 59 -12.78 -1.07 -1.59
CA ASN A 59 -13.00 -1.62 -0.27
C ASN A 59 -14.29 -2.46 -0.27
N LYS A 60 -14.18 -3.78 -0.10
CA LYS A 60 -15.18 -4.46 0.73
C LYS A 60 -14.86 -4.07 2.17
N THR A 61 -15.44 -2.98 2.65
CA THR A 61 -15.66 -2.78 4.09
C THR A 61 -16.59 -1.58 4.30
N PRO A 62 -17.76 -1.79 4.91
CA PRO A 62 -18.24 -0.91 5.95
C PRO A 62 -17.85 -1.53 7.30
N GLU A 63 -17.01 -0.86 8.09
CA GLU A 63 -17.43 -0.39 9.41
C GLU A 63 -16.29 0.23 10.23
N ILE A 64 -16.73 1.19 11.03
CA ILE A 64 -16.07 2.04 12.01
C ILE A 64 -15.55 1.21 13.19
N LEU A 65 -14.34 1.52 13.66
CA LEU A 65 -13.94 1.46 15.07
C LEU A 65 -13.20 2.74 15.41
#